data_AF-A0A9X8YRU8-F1
#
_entry.id   AF-A0A9X8YRU8-F1
#
_cell.length_a   1.000
_cell.length_b   1.000
_cell.length_c   1.000
_cell.angle_alpha   90.00
_cell.angle_beta   90.00
_cell.angle_gamma   90.00
#
_symmetry.space_group_name_H-M   'P 1'
#
loop_
_entity.id
_entity.type
_entity.pdbx_description
1 polymer ?
#
loop_
_entity_poly.entity_id
_entity_poly.type
_entity_poly.pdbx_seq_one_letter_code
_entity_poly.pdbx_strand_id
1 'polypeptide(L)'
;MELFLLSNGKLSGEAELLGYAKSQLLAMIARRGIKSAVFIPYALIRYDYDQRAQELAQTLGIGVTSIHHAASPAAAIAQAECILVSGGNTWLLNQMLHEQGLIVPIQRAVREREVPYVG
;
A
#
# COMPACT_ATOMS: atom_id res chain seq x y z
N MET A 1 -5.46 11.48 -10.72
CA MET A 1 -4.90 10.97 -9.44
C MET A 1 -6.02 10.54 -8.51
N GLU A 2 -5.91 9.36 -7.91
CA GLU A 2 -6.89 8.80 -6.96
C GLU A 2 -6.17 8.38 -5.67
N LEU A 3 -6.47 9.07 -4.56
CA LEU A 3 -5.78 8.92 -3.29
C LEU A 3 -6.77 8.58 -2.16
N PHE A 4 -6.39 7.62 -1.34
CA PHE A 4 -7.02 7.32 -0.06
C PHE A 4 -6.00 7.64 1.04
N LEU A 5 -6.17 8.80 1.67
CA LEU A 5 -5.31 9.28 2.75
C LEU A 5 -6.05 9.06 4.07
N LEU A 6 -5.72 7.96 4.72
CA LEU A 6 -6.44 7.38 5.84
C LEU A 6 -5.76 7.77 7.15
N SER A 7 -6.53 8.28 8.11
CA SER A 7 -5.98 8.76 9.39
C SER A 7 -5.38 7.62 10.25
N ASN A 8 -5.93 6.42 10.12
CA ASN A 8 -5.54 5.24 10.89
C ASN A 8 -5.84 3.94 10.14
N GLY A 9 -5.19 2.86 10.53
CA GLY A 9 -5.38 1.55 9.89
C GLY A 9 -6.61 0.76 10.35
N LYS A 10 -7.20 1.08 11.52
CA LYS A 10 -8.32 0.33 12.11
C LYS A 10 -9.02 1.12 13.21
N LEU A 11 -10.35 1.10 13.26
CA LEU A 11 -11.10 1.70 14.38
C LEU A 11 -11.05 0.80 15.61
N SER A 12 -11.24 1.40 16.79
CA SER A 12 -11.34 0.64 18.04
C SER A 12 -12.54 -0.31 17.99
N GLY A 13 -12.34 -1.57 18.37
CA GLY A 13 -13.37 -2.61 18.32
C GLY A 13 -13.53 -3.30 16.97
N GLU A 14 -12.90 -2.82 15.89
CA GLU A 14 -12.87 -3.55 14.62
C GLU A 14 -11.81 -4.67 14.65
N ALA A 15 -12.18 -5.85 14.18
CA ALA A 15 -11.23 -6.95 13.98
C ALA A 15 -10.35 -6.70 12.75
N GLU A 16 -10.96 -6.18 11.68
CA GLU A 16 -10.39 -6.09 10.33
C GLU A 16 -9.67 -4.75 10.08
N LEU A 17 -8.56 -4.78 9.33
CA LEU A 17 -7.92 -3.55 8.85
C LEU A 17 -8.83 -2.81 7.86
N LEU A 18 -8.74 -1.48 7.86
CA LEU A 18 -9.42 -0.59 6.93
C LEU A 18 -10.95 -0.78 6.87
N GLY A 19 -11.57 -1.39 7.90
CA GLY A 19 -12.99 -1.72 7.92
C GLY A 19 -13.88 -0.52 7.57
N TYR A 20 -13.61 0.62 8.20
CA TYR A 20 -14.32 1.89 7.96
C TYR A 20 -14.19 2.45 6.54
N ALA A 21 -13.13 2.11 5.79
CA ALA A 21 -12.87 2.58 4.42
C ALA A 21 -13.11 1.49 3.37
N LYS A 22 -13.47 0.28 3.79
CA LYS A 22 -13.50 -0.92 2.96
C LYS A 22 -14.45 -0.77 1.78
N SER A 23 -15.64 -0.21 1.98
CA SER A 23 -16.63 -0.08 0.91
C SER A 23 -16.13 0.82 -0.23
N GLN A 24 -15.49 1.95 0.09
CA GLN A 24 -14.92 2.86 -0.90
C GLN A 24 -13.69 2.27 -1.58
N LEU A 25 -12.84 1.56 -0.84
CA LEU A 25 -11.67 0.86 -1.40
C LEU A 25 -12.11 -0.25 -2.38
N LEU A 26 -13.09 -1.07 -2.01
CA LEU A 26 -13.62 -2.14 -2.87
C LEU A 26 -14.32 -1.57 -4.11
N ALA A 27 -15.05 -0.46 -3.98
CA ALA A 27 -15.65 0.22 -5.13
C ALA A 27 -14.58 0.73 -6.11
N MET A 28 -13.48 1.29 -5.59
CA MET A 28 -12.35 1.72 -6.42
C MET A 28 -11.68 0.53 -7.12
N ILE A 29 -11.39 -0.55 -6.38
CA ILE A 29 -10.78 -1.78 -6.91
C ILE A 29 -11.64 -2.37 -8.03
N ALA A 30 -12.94 -2.50 -7.81
CA ALA A 30 -13.88 -3.04 -8.79
C ALA A 30 -13.96 -2.15 -10.04
N ARG A 31 -14.09 -0.84 -9.87
CA ARG A 31 -14.19 0.13 -10.99
C ARG A 31 -12.92 0.14 -11.86
N ARG A 32 -11.74 -0.01 -11.24
CA ARG A 32 -10.45 -0.01 -11.92
C ARG A 32 -10.03 -1.38 -12.43
N GLY A 33 -10.72 -2.45 -12.03
CA GLY A 33 -10.38 -3.83 -12.40
C GLY A 33 -9.09 -4.34 -11.76
N ILE A 34 -8.65 -3.75 -10.64
CA ILE A 34 -7.38 -4.06 -9.97
C ILE A 34 -7.38 -5.51 -9.47
N LYS A 35 -6.29 -6.24 -9.72
CA LYS A 35 -6.09 -7.63 -9.30
C LYS A 35 -4.98 -7.78 -8.28
N SER A 36 -4.08 -6.80 -8.22
CA SER A 36 -2.90 -6.84 -7.37
C SER A 36 -2.50 -5.47 -6.81
N ALA A 37 -1.78 -5.46 -5.70
CA ALA A 37 -1.20 -4.25 -5.12
C ALA A 37 0.22 -4.51 -4.61
N VAL A 38 1.08 -3.50 -4.73
CA VAL A 38 2.40 -3.49 -4.09
C VAL A 38 2.26 -2.80 -2.74
N PHE A 39 2.69 -3.50 -1.68
CA PHE A 39 2.66 -3.00 -0.32
C PHE A 39 4.04 -2.53 0.14
N ILE A 40 4.12 -1.30 0.63
CA ILE A 40 5.31 -0.67 1.19
C ILE A 40 5.20 -0.69 2.72
N PRO A 41 5.91 -1.61 3.41
CA PRO A 41 5.71 -1.89 4.83
C PRO A 41 6.64 -1.10 5.76
N TYR A 42 7.50 -0.24 5.24
CA TYR A 42 8.68 0.27 5.95
C TYR A 42 8.39 1.10 7.21
N ALA A 43 7.14 1.55 7.41
CA ALA A 43 6.76 2.23 8.64
C ALA A 43 6.62 1.25 9.83
N LEU A 44 6.51 -0.05 9.58
CA LEU A 44 6.32 -1.08 10.59
C LEU A 44 7.67 -1.46 11.22
N ILE A 45 7.80 -1.29 12.54
CA ILE A 45 9.04 -1.58 13.30
C ILE A 45 9.03 -2.98 13.91
N ARG A 46 7.89 -3.44 14.42
CA ARG A 46 7.77 -4.70 15.21
C ARG A 46 6.68 -5.63 14.66
N TYR A 47 6.35 -5.49 13.39
CA TYR A 47 5.30 -6.28 12.75
C TYR A 47 5.87 -6.97 11.51
N ASP A 48 5.44 -8.20 11.29
CA ASP A 48 5.86 -8.97 10.13
C ASP A 48 5.23 -8.41 8.85
N TYR A 49 6.07 -8.16 7.85
CA TYR A 49 5.67 -7.50 6.62
C TYR A 49 4.75 -8.38 5.77
N ASP A 50 4.96 -9.69 5.80
CA ASP A 50 4.17 -10.67 5.06
C ASP A 50 2.83 -10.92 5.73
N GLN A 51 2.82 -10.99 7.06
CA GLN A 51 1.58 -11.07 7.81
C GLN A 51 0.70 -9.84 7.52
N ARG A 52 1.26 -8.62 7.51
CA ARG A 52 0.49 -7.43 7.16
C ARG A 52 0.00 -7.44 5.71
N ALA A 53 0.82 -7.90 4.77
CA ALA A 53 0.41 -8.04 3.38
C ALA A 53 -0.76 -9.03 3.24
N GLN A 54 -0.72 -10.15 3.95
CA GLN A 54 -1.78 -11.15 3.96
C GLN A 54 -3.09 -10.59 4.53
N GLU A 55 -3.04 -9.84 5.63
CA GLU A 55 -4.22 -9.18 6.21
C GLU A 55 -4.84 -8.19 5.22
N LEU A 56 -4.02 -7.36 4.55
CA LEU A 56 -4.49 -6.45 3.51
C LEU A 56 -5.09 -7.18 2.31
N ALA A 57 -4.51 -8.31 1.90
CA ALA A 57 -5.05 -9.14 0.81
C ALA A 57 -6.43 -9.70 1.17
N GLN A 58 -6.60 -10.19 2.39
CA GLN A 58 -7.89 -10.68 2.90
C GLN A 58 -8.93 -9.57 2.93
N THR A 59 -8.55 -8.37 3.38
CA THR A 59 -9.45 -7.22 3.45
C THR A 59 -9.90 -6.73 2.08
N LEU A 60 -8.95 -6.64 1.13
CA LEU A 60 -9.19 -6.03 -0.18
C LEU A 60 -9.66 -7.03 -1.25
N GLY A 61 -9.51 -8.33 -1.01
CA GLY A 61 -9.88 -9.38 -1.96
C GLY A 61 -9.02 -9.40 -3.23
N ILE A 62 -7.80 -8.85 -3.17
CA ILE A 62 -6.82 -8.81 -4.26
C ILE A 62 -5.47 -9.33 -3.79
N GLY A 63 -4.59 -9.71 -4.72
CA GLY A 63 -3.23 -10.08 -4.37
C GLY A 63 -2.46 -8.90 -3.79
N VAL A 64 -1.79 -9.07 -2.65
CA VAL A 64 -0.94 -8.03 -2.06
C VAL A 64 0.46 -8.61 -1.86
N THR A 65 1.45 -7.98 -2.50
CA THR A 65 2.85 -8.40 -2.39
C THR A 65 3.66 -7.32 -1.71
N SER A 66 4.37 -7.68 -0.65
CA SER A 66 5.25 -6.76 0.06
C SER A 66 6.51 -6.47 -0.75
N ILE A 67 6.85 -5.20 -0.89
CA ILE A 67 7.94 -4.72 -1.76
C ILE A 67 9.33 -5.20 -1.33
N HIS A 68 9.49 -5.64 -0.09
CA HIS A 68 10.77 -6.13 0.43
C HIS A 68 11.24 -7.46 -0.20
N HIS A 69 10.34 -8.19 -0.86
CA HIS A 69 10.69 -9.38 -1.66
C HIS A 69 11.16 -9.03 -3.08
N ALA A 70 10.96 -7.80 -3.52
CA ALA A 70 11.27 -7.41 -4.89
C ALA A 70 12.79 -7.27 -5.08
N ALA A 71 13.34 -7.98 -6.07
CA ALA A 71 14.74 -7.78 -6.49
C ALA A 71 15.00 -6.34 -6.97
N SER A 72 13.98 -5.69 -7.55
CA SER A 72 13.98 -4.28 -7.87
C SER A 72 12.70 -3.63 -7.37
N PRO A 73 12.72 -2.97 -6.19
CA PRO A 73 11.58 -2.25 -5.65
C PRO A 73 11.01 -1.19 -6.61
N ALA A 74 11.88 -0.48 -7.34
CA ALA A 74 11.46 0.50 -8.35
C ALA A 74 10.70 -0.14 -9.52
N ALA A 75 11.12 -1.32 -9.99
CA ALA A 75 10.41 -2.05 -11.04
C ALA A 75 9.05 -2.58 -10.54
N ALA A 76 8.98 -3.04 -9.29
CA ALA A 76 7.71 -3.44 -8.68
C ALA A 76 6.70 -2.27 -8.65
N ILE A 77 7.13 -1.07 -8.24
CA ILE A 77 6.29 0.14 -8.27
C ILE A 77 5.92 0.54 -9.71
N ALA A 78 6.81 0.33 -10.68
CA ALA A 78 6.53 0.64 -12.08
C ALA A 78 5.39 -0.21 -12.66
N GLN A 79 5.23 -1.44 -12.18
CA GLN A 79 4.24 -2.41 -12.62
C GLN A 79 2.99 -2.48 -11.72
N ALA A 80 2.97 -1.71 -10.62
CA ALA A 80 1.89 -1.77 -9.64
C ALA A 80 0.56 -1.27 -10.21
N GLU A 81 -0.50 -2.05 -10.02
CA GLU A 81 -1.89 -1.61 -10.30
C GLU A 81 -2.46 -0.76 -9.15
N CYS A 82 -1.91 -0.92 -7.94
CA CYS A 82 -2.25 -0.17 -6.73
C CYS A 82 -1.04 -0.13 -5.79
N ILE A 83 -0.85 0.99 -5.10
CA ILE A 83 0.20 1.15 -4.09
C ILE A 83 -0.45 1.29 -2.71
N LEU A 84 -0.05 0.41 -1.80
CA LEU A 84 -0.43 0.45 -0.39
C LEU A 84 0.79 0.86 0.44
N VAL A 85 0.65 1.81 1.36
CA VAL A 85 1.71 2.22 2.28
C VAL A 85 1.25 2.03 3.71
N SER A 86 2.05 1.34 4.53
CA SER A 86 1.72 1.13 5.93
C SER A 86 1.80 2.43 6.74
N GLY A 87 0.87 2.63 7.67
CA GLY A 87 1.09 3.53 8.81
C GLY A 87 2.12 2.96 9.80
N GLY A 88 2.69 3.83 10.65
CA GLY A 88 3.71 3.45 11.63
C GLY A 88 4.66 4.60 11.92
N ASN A 89 5.97 4.34 11.92
CA ASN A 89 6.98 5.37 12.10
C ASN A 89 7.31 6.07 10.77
N THR A 90 6.88 7.34 10.65
CA THR A 90 7.09 8.14 9.43
C THR A 90 8.56 8.43 9.14
N TRP A 91 9.41 8.57 10.17
CA TRP A 91 10.84 8.82 9.96
C TRP A 91 11.53 7.62 9.31
N LEU A 92 11.24 6.41 9.79
CA LEU A 92 11.76 5.18 9.22
C LEU A 92 11.22 4.95 7.80
N LEU A 93 9.91 5.18 7.59
CA LEU A 93 9.32 5.13 6.26
C LEU A 93 10.05 6.07 5.29
N ASN A 94 10.22 7.34 5.69
CA ASN A 94 10.87 8.33 4.84
C ASN A 94 12.33 7.95 4.56
N GLN A 95 13.10 7.56 5.59
CA GLN A 95 14.47 7.09 5.42
C GLN A 95 14.55 5.94 4.41
N MET A 96 13.75 4.89 4.59
CA MET A 96 13.75 3.72 3.70
C MET A 96 13.33 4.07 2.26
N LEU A 97 12.33 4.92 2.07
CA LEU A 97 11.92 5.38 0.74
C LEU A 97 13.04 6.13 0.01
N HIS A 98 13.84 6.91 0.74
CA HIS A 98 14.99 7.62 0.18
C HIS A 98 16.18 6.69 -0.09
N GLU A 99 16.55 5.83 0.86
CA GLU A 99 17.66 4.87 0.72
C GLU A 99 17.42 3.88 -0.43
N GLN A 100 16.17 3.45 -0.62
CA GLN A 100 15.77 2.56 -1.72
C GLN A 100 15.43 3.29 -3.03
N GLY A 101 15.53 4.63 -3.06
CA GLY A 101 15.28 5.44 -4.26
C GLY A 101 13.84 5.39 -4.78
N LEU A 102 12.84 5.25 -3.89
CA LEU A 102 11.44 4.97 -4.25
C LEU A 102 10.56 6.20 -4.39
N ILE A 103 11.00 7.37 -3.92
CA ILE A 103 10.23 8.62 -4.00
C ILE A 103 9.79 8.93 -5.44
N VAL A 104 10.74 8.93 -6.38
CA VAL A 104 10.45 9.22 -7.79
C VAL A 104 9.61 8.12 -8.45
N PRO A 105 9.92 6.82 -8.31
CA PRO A 105 9.05 5.74 -8.79
C PRO A 105 7.59 5.86 -8.33
N ILE A 106 7.34 6.12 -7.04
CA ILE A 106 6.00 6.28 -6.48
C ILE A 106 5.33 7.52 -7.08
N GLN A 107 6.04 8.65 -7.11
CA GLN A 107 5.50 9.90 -7.67
C GLN A 107 5.06 9.73 -9.13
N ARG A 108 5.87 9.05 -9.96
CA ARG A 108 5.51 8.77 -11.36
C ARG A 108 4.32 7.83 -11.47
N ALA A 109 4.26 6.77 -10.65
CA ALA A 109 3.13 5.86 -10.63
C ALA A 109 1.81 6.60 -10.37
N VAL A 110 1.81 7.46 -9.36
CA VAL A 110 0.60 8.17 -8.92
C VAL A 110 0.22 9.32 -9.85
N ARG A 111 1.20 10.12 -10.31
CA ARG A 111 0.92 11.35 -11.09
C ARG A 111 0.80 11.11 -12.59
N GLU A 112 1.63 10.23 -13.15
CA GLU A 112 1.73 10.04 -14.60
C GLU A 112 0.89 8.84 -15.07
N ARG A 113 0.87 7.76 -14.29
CA ARG A 113 0.12 6.53 -14.61
C ARG A 113 -1.21 6.41 -13.88
N GLU A 114 -1.53 7.38 -13.02
CA GLU A 114 -2.75 7.42 -12.22
C GLU A 114 -3.00 6.17 -11.37
N VAL A 115 -1.93 5.50 -10.95
CA VAL A 115 -2.00 4.34 -10.05
C VAL A 115 -2.62 4.79 -8.71
N PRO A 116 -3.71 4.14 -8.24
CA PRO A 116 -4.29 4.46 -6.95
C PRO A 116 -3.29 4.27 -5.80
N TYR A 117 -3.33 5.21 -4.86
CA TYR A 117 -2.48 5.19 -3.67
C TYR A 117 -3.36 5.16 -2.41
N VAL A 118 -3.04 4.23 -1.51
CA VAL A 118 -3.68 4.09 -0.21
C VAL A 118 -2.61 4.16 0.87
N GLY A 119 -2.74 5.11 1.79
CA GLY A 119 -1.80 5.29 2.91
C GLY A 119 -2.44 5.94 4.10
#